data_AF-A0A3B8WLM2-F1
#
_entry.id   AF-A0A3B8WLM2-F1
#
_cell.length_a   1.000
_cell.length_b   1.000
_cell.length_c   1.000
_cell.angle_alpha   90.00
_cell.angle_beta   90.00
_cell.angle_gamma   90.00
#
_symmetry.space_group_name_H-M   'P 1'
#
loop_
_entity.id
_entity.type
_entity.pdbx_description
1 polymer ?
#
loop_
_entity_poly.entity_id
_entity_poly.type
_entity_poly.pdbx_seq_one_letter_code
_entity_poly.pdbx_strand_id
1 'polypeptide(L)'
;SDVMKAEPEFIDKCVEGLVLAFFNQGEICTCPSRALVQEDMFEEFMQKVIQRTKAIKRGNPLDTDVQVGAQASKEQFDKIMSYMEIGRQ
;
A
#
# COMPACT_ATOMS: atom_id res chain seq x y z
N SER A 1 9.42 3.24 19.17
CA SER A 1 8.10 3.89 19.11
C SER A 1 7.13 3.19 20.04
N ASP A 2 6.10 3.87 20.54
CA ASP A 2 5.00 3.31 21.33
C ASP A 2 4.08 2.41 20.49
N VAL A 3 3.93 2.70 19.19
CA VAL A 3 3.13 1.92 18.23
C VAL A 3 3.49 0.44 18.25
N MET A 4 4.79 0.11 18.18
CA MET A 4 5.26 -1.30 18.16
C MET A 4 5.24 -1.98 19.52
N LYS A 5 4.88 -1.26 20.60
CA LYS A 5 4.72 -1.82 21.95
C LYS A 5 3.24 -2.06 22.30
N ALA A 6 2.33 -1.67 21.42
CA ALA A 6 0.90 -1.90 21.58
C ALA A 6 0.54 -3.37 21.28
N GLU A 7 -0.72 -3.71 21.51
CA GLU A 7 -1.25 -5.03 21.21
C GLU A 7 -1.13 -5.38 19.71
N PRO A 8 -0.94 -6.66 19.34
CA PRO A 8 -0.78 -7.08 17.95
C PRO A 8 -1.89 -6.56 17.02
N GLU A 9 -3.14 -6.55 17.48
CA GLU A 9 -4.29 -6.10 16.69
C GLU A 9 -4.22 -4.60 16.37
N PHE A 10 -3.58 -3.79 17.23
CA PHE A 10 -3.34 -2.37 16.96
C PHE A 10 -2.29 -2.21 15.86
N ILE A 11 -1.19 -2.95 15.94
CA ILE A 11 -0.12 -2.93 14.93
C ILE A 11 -0.67 -3.37 13.57
N ASP A 12 -1.47 -4.44 13.54
CA ASP A 12 -2.10 -4.93 12.32
C ASP A 12 -3.04 -3.88 11.70
N LYS A 13 -3.79 -3.14 12.51
CA LYS A 13 -4.61 -2.01 12.02
C LYS A 13 -3.76 -0.88 11.45
N CYS A 14 -2.63 -0.55 12.06
CA CYS A 14 -1.69 0.43 11.50
C CYS A 14 -1.14 -0.04 10.15
N VAL A 15 -0.82 -1.33 10.03
CA VAL A 15 -0.39 -1.96 8.77
C VAL A 15 -1.49 -1.88 7.71
N GLU A 16 -2.71 -2.30 8.01
CA GLU A 16 -3.85 -2.20 7.07
C GLU A 16 -4.11 -0.75 6.66
N GLY A 17 -4.01 0.19 7.59
CA GLY A 17 -4.17 1.62 7.34
C GLY A 17 -3.22 2.14 6.27
N LEU A 18 -1.96 1.68 6.27
CA LEU A 18 -1.01 2.01 5.20
C LEU A 18 -1.28 1.21 3.92
N VAL A 19 -1.64 -0.06 4.02
CA VAL A 19 -1.93 -0.92 2.87
C VAL A 19 -3.15 -0.45 2.07
N LEU A 20 -4.05 0.34 2.66
CA LEU A 20 -5.12 1.06 1.93
C LEU A 20 -4.60 1.98 0.81
N ALA A 21 -3.30 2.28 0.75
CA ALA A 21 -2.66 2.94 -0.39
C ALA A 21 -2.98 2.25 -1.73
N PHE A 22 -3.21 0.93 -1.71
CA PHE A 22 -3.46 0.13 -2.91
C PHE A 22 -4.94 -0.12 -3.18
N PHE A 23 -5.84 0.35 -2.31
CA PHE A 23 -7.28 0.17 -2.50
C PHE A 23 -7.73 0.89 -3.78
N ASN A 24 -8.48 0.19 -4.63
CA ASN A 24 -8.81 0.65 -5.98
C ASN A 24 -7.59 1.24 -6.72
N GLN A 25 -6.45 0.53 -6.70
CA GLN A 25 -5.24 0.87 -7.45
C GLN A 25 -4.57 2.17 -6.96
N GLY A 26 -5.01 2.72 -5.83
CA GLY A 26 -4.63 4.05 -5.36
C GLY A 26 -5.42 5.19 -6.04
N GLU A 27 -6.44 4.86 -6.85
CA GLU A 27 -7.29 5.80 -7.58
C GLU A 27 -8.50 6.24 -6.73
N ILE A 28 -8.26 6.54 -5.45
CA ILE A 28 -9.22 7.16 -4.53
C ILE A 28 -8.53 8.35 -3.88
N CYS A 29 -9.21 9.51 -3.83
CA CYS A 29 -8.65 10.77 -3.33
C CYS A 29 -8.14 10.70 -1.88
N THR A 30 -8.62 9.73 -1.09
CA THR A 30 -8.26 9.52 0.31
C THR A 30 -7.23 8.40 0.51
N CYS A 31 -6.76 7.74 -0.54
CA CYS A 31 -5.70 6.75 -0.42
C CYS A 31 -4.41 7.41 0.13
N PRO A 32 -3.76 6.79 1.12
CA PRO A 32 -2.50 7.30 1.64
C PRO A 32 -1.42 7.21 0.56
N SER A 33 -0.87 8.35 0.16
CA SER A 33 0.25 8.45 -0.80
C SER A 33 1.61 8.62 -0.13
N ARG A 34 1.63 8.85 1.18
CA ARG A 34 2.84 9.08 2.00
C ARG A 34 2.66 8.46 3.38
N ALA A 35 3.73 7.87 3.90
CA ALA A 35 3.81 7.39 5.29
C ALA A 35 4.97 8.08 5.98
N LEU A 36 4.74 8.59 7.18
CA LEU A 36 5.78 9.08 8.08
C LEU A 36 5.92 8.06 9.19
N VAL A 37 7.06 7.37 9.24
CA VAL A 37 7.32 6.28 10.19
C VAL A 37 8.50 6.69 11.06
N GLN A 38 8.35 6.53 12.37
CA GLN A 38 9.40 6.87 13.32
C GLN A 38 10.61 5.94 13.12
N GLU A 39 11.81 6.51 13.12
CA GLU A 39 13.06 5.83 12.75
C GLU A 39 13.28 4.52 13.52
N ASP A 40 13.02 4.52 14.83
CA ASP A 40 13.23 3.37 15.72
C ASP A 40 12.24 2.20 15.51
N MET A 41 11.20 2.37 14.70
CA MET A 41 10.24 1.32 14.32
C MET A 41 10.22 1.04 12.82
N PHE A 42 11.00 1.78 12.03
CA PHE A 42 10.89 1.78 10.57
C PHE A 42 11.02 0.37 9.98
N GLU A 43 12.12 -0.32 10.30
CA GLU A 43 12.41 -1.63 9.71
C GLU A 43 11.34 -2.68 10.06
N GLU A 44 11.03 -2.84 11.35
CA GLU A 44 10.08 -3.85 11.81
C GLU A 44 8.67 -3.58 11.28
N PHE A 45 8.22 -2.32 11.30
CA PHE A 45 6.90 -1.96 10.80
C PHE A 45 6.81 -2.13 9.28
N MET A 46 7.80 -1.66 8.52
CA MET A 46 7.80 -1.76 7.06
C MET A 46 7.90 -3.20 6.57
N GLN A 47 8.57 -4.10 7.30
CA GLN A 47 8.56 -5.53 6.98
C GLN A 47 7.15 -6.11 7.01
N LYS A 48 6.34 -5.78 8.04
CA LYS A 48 4.93 -6.21 8.14
C LYS A 48 4.09 -5.62 7.01
N VAL A 49 4.27 -4.33 6.70
CA VAL A 49 3.59 -3.65 5.59
C VAL A 49 3.90 -4.34 4.25
N ILE A 50 5.18 -4.56 3.94
CA ILE A 50 5.60 -5.22 2.70
C ILE A 50 5.04 -6.63 2.61
N GLN A 51 5.09 -7.41 3.70
CA GLN A 51 4.53 -8.76 3.74
C GLN A 51 3.02 -8.72 3.42
N ARG A 52 2.28 -7.79 4.04
CA ARG A 52 0.85 -7.66 3.81
C ARG A 52 0.51 -7.15 2.40
N THR A 53 1.29 -6.23 1.86
CA THR A 53 1.16 -5.75 0.47
C THR A 53 1.38 -6.87 -0.53
N LYS A 54 2.36 -7.75 -0.31
CA LYS A 54 2.61 -8.93 -1.18
C LYS A 54 1.46 -9.92 -1.20
N ALA A 55 0.62 -9.95 -0.16
CA ALA A 55 -0.56 -10.81 -0.09
C ALA A 55 -1.77 -10.26 -0.88
N ILE A 56 -1.71 -9.03 -1.42
CA ILE A 56 -2.78 -8.47 -2.23
C ILE A 56 -2.93 -9.27 -3.52
N LYS A 57 -4.10 -9.86 -3.73
CA LYS A 57 -4.44 -10.54 -4.98
C LYS A 57 -4.72 -9.52 -6.09
N ARG A 58 -3.93 -9.56 -7.16
CA ARG A 58 -4.08 -8.71 -8.35
C ARG A 58 -4.52 -9.54 -9.54
N GLY A 59 -5.41 -9.01 -10.38
CA GLY A 59 -5.92 -9.78 -11.51
C GLY A 59 -7.08 -9.12 -12.25
N ASN A 60 -7.93 -9.95 -12.86
CA ASN A 60 -9.13 -9.49 -13.56
C ASN A 60 -10.13 -8.90 -12.53
N PRO A 61 -10.60 -7.65 -12.72
CA PRO A 61 -11.52 -7.01 -11.77
C PRO A 61 -12.89 -7.70 -11.66
N LEU A 62 -13.24 -8.62 -12.56
CA LEU A 62 -14.46 -9.42 -12.47
C LEU A 62 -14.32 -10.66 -11.57
N ASP A 63 -13.10 -11.04 -11.19
CA ASP A 63 -12.87 -12.16 -10.30
C ASP A 63 -13.09 -11.71 -8.85
N THR A 64 -14.01 -12.35 -8.11
CA THR A 64 -14.39 -11.93 -6.74
C THR A 64 -13.27 -12.08 -5.71
N ASP A 65 -12.23 -12.86 -6.03
CA ASP A 65 -11.04 -13.03 -5.20
C ASP A 65 -9.95 -11.97 -5.47
N VAL A 66 -10.09 -11.16 -6.52
CA VAL A 66 -9.13 -10.10 -6.85
C VAL A 66 -9.43 -8.86 -6.01
N GLN A 67 -8.39 -8.34 -5.36
CA GLN A 67 -8.48 -7.16 -4.50
C GLN A 67 -8.11 -5.87 -5.26
N VAL A 68 -7.24 -5.96 -6.27
CA VAL A 68 -6.76 -4.82 -7.06
C VAL A 68 -6.72 -5.19 -8.54
N GLY A 69 -7.43 -4.41 -9.36
CA GLY A 69 -7.59 -4.65 -10.80
C GLY A 69 -6.66 -3.82 -11.68
N ALA A 70 -7.12 -3.55 -12.91
CA ALA A 70 -6.43 -2.69 -13.87
C ALA A 70 -6.56 -1.20 -13.53
N GLN A 71 -5.62 -0.38 -13.98
CA GLN A 71 -5.74 1.09 -13.91
C GLN A 71 -6.91 1.58 -14.76
N ALA A 72 -7.44 2.77 -14.46
CA ALA A 72 -8.60 3.34 -15.16
C ALA A 72 -8.38 3.51 -16.68
N SER A 73 -7.14 3.79 -17.11
CA SER A 73 -6.80 3.96 -18.52
C SER A 73 -5.32 3.69 -18.80
N LYS A 74 -4.98 3.54 -20.09
CA LYS A 74 -3.59 3.43 -20.55
C LYS A 74 -2.77 4.69 -20.23
N GLU A 75 -3.36 5.87 -20.42
CA GLU A 75 -2.71 7.15 -20.09
C GLU A 75 -2.36 7.24 -18.60
N GLN A 76 -3.29 6.85 -17.72
CA GLN A 76 -3.07 6.83 -16.28
C GLN A 76 -1.98 5.84 -15.89
N PHE A 77 -1.98 4.64 -16.49
CA PHE A 77 -0.91 3.67 -16.31
C PHE A 77 0.46 4.23 -16.72
N ASP A 78 0.56 4.82 -17.91
CA ASP A 78 1.83 5.35 -18.43
C ASP A 78 2.35 6.52 -17.56
N LYS A 79 1.45 7.37 -17.06
CA LYS A 79 1.78 8.44 -16.11
C LYS A 79 2.26 7.90 -14.77
N ILE A 80 1.65 6.85 -14.23
CA ILE A 80 2.11 6.22 -12.99
C ILE A 80 3.52 5.64 -13.20
N MET A 81 3.74 4.95 -14.32
CA MET A 81 5.05 4.37 -14.64
C MET A 81 6.14 5.44 -14.78
N SER A 82 5.84 6.61 -15.34
CA SER A 82 6.82 7.71 -15.39
C SER A 82 7.21 8.23 -14.00
N TYR A 83 6.25 8.33 -13.06
CA TYR A 83 6.56 8.67 -11.66
C TYR A 83 7.37 7.58 -10.95
N MET A 84 7.18 6.30 -11.30
CA MET A 84 8.01 5.22 -10.75
C MET A 84 9.47 5.35 -11.17
N GLU A 85 9.77 5.85 -12.38
CA GLU A 85 11.14 6.12 -12.80
C GLU A 85 11.74 7.31 -12.04
N ILE A 86 10.96 8.37 -11.81
CA ILE A 86 11.39 9.51 -11.00
C ILE A 86 11.73 9.06 -9.57
N GLY A 87 10.90 8.21 -8.96
CA GLY A 87 11.09 7.76 -7.57
C GLY A 87 12.25 6.78 -7.34
N ARG A 88 12.87 6.24 -8.39
CA ARG A 88 14.06 5.37 -8.28
C ARG A 88 15.39 6.12 -8.36
N GLN A 89 15.37 7.35 -8.88
CA GLN A 89 16.55 8.22 -8.95
C GLN A 89 16.85 8.81 -7.58
#